data_AF-A0A965GEV8-F1
#
_entry.id   AF-A0A965GEV8-F1
#
_cell.length_a   1.000
_cell.length_b   1.000
_cell.length_c   1.000
_cell.angle_alpha   90.00
_cell.angle_beta   90.00
_cell.angle_gamma   90.00
#
_symmetry.space_group_name_H-M   'P 1'
#
loop_
_entity.id
_entity.type
_entity.pdbx_description
1 polymer ?
#
loop_
_entity_poly.entity_id
_entity_poly.type
_entity_poly.pdbx_seq_one_letter_code
_entity_poly.pdbx_strand_id
1 'polypeptide(L)'
;MHIVQVANFVTPTSGGQRVALNTLAKEYIAQGHSCTLVIPGARYEVSNDGMRNCVEVPGVPVPFSGGYRAIITRQKLEKVLLELKPDVVELSDKTTLSWVPQWCRLNDIPCVLFSHERASDVVADRFATWLPVSGIFDRWAQNIEDNVSAVVCASKYAAQEYRHMSERVRIIHLGVDHKTFTSSAAIKKQDTSPVVLYAGRLSIEKRPYVAIAAIREL
;
A
#
# COMPACT_ATOMS: atom_id res chain seq x y z
N MET A 1 -18.22 0.42 12.97
CA MET A 1 -17.69 -0.55 12.00
C MET A 1 -16.35 -1.07 12.47
N HIS A 2 -16.04 -2.30 12.13
CA HIS A 2 -14.72 -2.93 12.24
C HIS A 2 -14.05 -2.99 10.87
N ILE A 3 -13.00 -2.18 10.72
CA ILE A 3 -12.25 -2.00 9.48
C ILE A 3 -10.98 -2.85 9.56
N VAL A 4 -10.84 -3.84 8.68
CA VAL A 4 -9.65 -4.69 8.64
C VAL A 4 -8.77 -4.29 7.46
N GLN A 5 -7.61 -3.72 7.78
CA GLN A 5 -6.59 -3.36 6.79
C GLN A 5 -5.67 -4.55 6.53
N VAL A 6 -5.70 -5.09 5.32
CA VAL A 6 -4.86 -6.22 4.91
C VAL A 6 -3.80 -5.72 3.94
N ALA A 7 -2.53 -5.81 4.35
CA ALA A 7 -1.42 -5.30 3.57
C ALA A 7 -0.23 -6.27 3.56
N ASN A 8 0.27 -6.57 2.37
CA ASN A 8 1.63 -7.09 2.23
C ASN A 8 2.63 -5.92 2.17
N PHE A 9 3.93 -6.25 2.21
CA PHE A 9 5.01 -5.29 2.01
C PHE A 9 5.04 -4.13 3.01
N VAL A 10 4.60 -4.39 4.25
CA VAL A 10 4.76 -3.51 5.39
C VAL A 10 5.91 -4.04 6.24
N THR A 11 6.91 -3.20 6.51
CA THR A 11 8.04 -3.49 7.41
C THR A 11 8.22 -2.34 8.42
N PRO A 12 8.97 -2.53 9.52
CA PRO A 12 9.29 -1.43 10.44
C PRO A 12 9.92 -0.21 9.75
N THR A 13 10.63 -0.41 8.63
CA THR A 13 11.28 0.63 7.82
C THR A 13 10.47 1.06 6.60
N SER A 14 9.27 0.51 6.39
CA SER A 14 8.42 0.88 5.25
C SER A 14 7.99 2.34 5.35
N GLY A 15 8.07 3.02 4.20
CA GLY A 15 7.84 4.46 4.04
C GLY A 15 6.35 4.83 3.95
N GLY A 16 5.93 5.35 2.79
CA GLY A 16 4.61 5.96 2.61
C GLY A 16 3.41 5.06 2.92
N GLN A 17 3.49 3.75 2.64
CA GLN A 17 2.38 2.83 2.88
C GLN A 17 2.03 2.69 4.37
N ARG A 18 3.04 2.54 5.23
CA ARG A 18 2.83 2.46 6.69
C ARG A 18 2.29 3.76 7.25
N VAL A 19 2.78 4.90 6.75
CA VAL A 19 2.24 6.22 7.13
C VAL A 19 0.76 6.31 6.74
N ALA A 20 0.40 5.92 5.52
CA ALA A 20 -1.00 5.95 5.08
C ALA A 20 -1.89 5.04 5.94
N LEU A 21 -1.51 3.79 6.16
CA LEU A 21 -2.25 2.83 6.99
C LEU A 21 -2.46 3.37 8.41
N ASN A 22 -1.41 3.93 9.02
CA ASN A 22 -1.50 4.46 10.38
C ASN A 22 -2.33 5.74 10.46
N THR A 23 -2.22 6.64 9.47
CA THR A 23 -3.00 7.89 9.45
C THR A 23 -4.47 7.59 9.24
N LEU A 24 -4.84 6.71 8.30
CA LEU A 24 -6.23 6.30 8.10
C LEU A 24 -6.81 5.66 9.35
N ALA A 25 -6.07 4.75 10.00
CA ALA A 25 -6.52 4.12 11.22
C ALA A 25 -6.79 5.11 12.36
N LYS A 26 -5.94 6.13 12.53
CA LYS A 26 -6.17 7.21 13.51
C LYS A 26 -7.50 7.91 13.26
N GLU A 27 -7.77 8.29 12.01
CA GLU A 27 -9.00 8.98 11.66
C GLU A 27 -10.24 8.10 11.82
N TYR A 28 -10.15 6.82 11.46
CA TYR A 28 -11.24 5.85 11.69
C TYR A 28 -11.56 5.69 13.17
N ILE A 29 -10.54 5.58 14.01
CA ILE A 29 -10.70 5.43 15.46
C ILE A 29 -11.24 6.72 16.08
N ALA A 30 -10.77 7.89 15.63
CA ALA A 30 -11.31 9.17 16.06
C ALA A 30 -12.80 9.33 15.73
N GLN A 31 -13.28 8.68 14.66
CA GLN A 31 -14.69 8.63 14.26
C GLN A 31 -15.48 7.50 14.94
N GLY A 32 -14.90 6.77 15.90
CA GLY A 32 -15.57 5.73 16.67
C GLY A 32 -15.63 4.37 15.97
N HIS A 33 -14.81 4.13 14.94
CA HIS A 33 -14.64 2.81 14.34
C HIS A 33 -13.51 2.02 15.02
N SER A 34 -13.59 0.69 14.98
CA SER A 34 -12.45 -0.16 15.34
C SER A 34 -11.64 -0.49 14.08
N CYS A 35 -10.33 -0.61 14.23
CA CYS A 35 -9.44 -0.99 13.14
C CYS A 35 -8.54 -2.16 13.58
N THR A 36 -8.30 -3.09 12.68
CA THR A 36 -7.27 -4.13 12.84
C THR A 36 -6.35 -4.11 11.62
N LEU A 37 -5.04 -4.10 11.86
CA LEU A 37 -4.04 -4.28 10.81
C LEU A 37 -3.69 -5.77 10.68
N VAL A 38 -3.69 -6.31 9.47
CA VAL A 38 -3.26 -7.67 9.15
C VAL A 38 -2.10 -7.61 8.18
N ILE A 39 -0.94 -8.08 8.62
CA ILE A 39 0.34 -7.99 7.89
C ILE A 39 1.09 -9.32 7.92
N PRO A 40 2.05 -9.56 7.00
CA PRO A 40 2.89 -10.74 7.05
C PRO A 40 3.92 -10.67 8.18
N GLY A 41 3.99 -11.73 8.98
CA GLY A 41 5.00 -11.92 10.03
C GLY A 41 5.84 -13.18 9.86
N ALA A 42 6.80 -13.38 10.76
CA ALA A 42 7.57 -14.62 10.80
C ALA A 42 6.76 -15.80 11.35
N ARG A 43 5.83 -15.49 12.25
CA ARG A 43 4.90 -16.43 12.90
C ARG A 43 3.54 -15.77 13.03
N TYR A 44 2.57 -16.52 13.55
CA TYR A 44 1.30 -15.94 13.93
C TYR A 44 1.49 -15.17 15.24
N GLU A 45 1.14 -13.90 15.26
CA GLU A 45 1.25 -13.06 16.45
C GLU A 45 0.11 -12.05 16.47
N VAL A 46 -0.48 -11.84 17.64
CA VAL A 46 -1.48 -10.79 17.85
C VAL A 46 -0.90 -9.81 18.85
N SER A 47 -0.85 -8.55 18.47
CA SER A 47 -0.36 -7.47 19.31
C SER A 47 -1.28 -6.25 19.21
N ASN A 48 -1.02 -5.25 20.04
CA ASN A 48 -1.65 -3.95 19.94
C ASN A 48 -0.54 -2.90 19.81
N ASP A 49 -0.61 -2.04 18.80
CA ASP A 49 0.40 -1.01 18.52
C ASP A 49 0.20 0.28 19.33
N GLY A 50 -0.66 0.24 20.35
CA GLY A 50 -1.10 1.37 21.16
C GLY A 50 -2.32 2.10 20.58
N MET A 51 -2.70 1.82 19.34
CA MET A 51 -3.85 2.42 18.66
C MET A 51 -4.88 1.36 18.25
N ARG A 52 -4.42 0.24 17.71
CA ARG A 52 -5.25 -0.80 17.12
C ARG A 52 -4.64 -2.18 17.31
N ASN A 53 -5.45 -3.20 17.07
CA ASN A 53 -4.95 -4.57 17.00
C ASN A 53 -4.12 -4.76 15.73
N CYS A 54 -3.03 -5.51 15.84
CA CYS A 54 -2.18 -5.95 14.75
C CYS A 54 -2.11 -7.47 14.77
N VAL A 55 -2.42 -8.10 13.64
CA VAL A 55 -2.34 -9.54 13.45
C VAL A 55 -1.28 -9.84 12.40
N GLU A 56 -0.22 -10.48 12.84
CA GLU A 56 0.79 -11.03 11.96
C GLU A 56 0.36 -12.41 11.49
N VAL A 57 0.27 -12.59 10.18
CA VAL A 57 0.01 -13.89 9.54
C VAL A 57 1.33 -14.45 9.01
N PRO A 58 1.68 -15.73 9.24
CA PRO A 58 2.92 -16.31 8.74
C PRO A 58 3.09 -16.07 7.23
N GLY A 59 4.09 -15.26 6.87
CA GLY A 59 4.43 -14.89 5.51
C GLY A 59 5.84 -15.33 5.12
N VAL A 60 6.08 -15.46 3.83
CA VAL A 60 7.37 -15.86 3.26
C VAL A 60 8.21 -14.62 2.95
N PRO A 61 9.52 -14.61 3.27
CA PRO A 61 10.42 -13.54 2.86
C PRO A 61 10.44 -13.40 1.33
N VAL A 62 10.33 -12.17 0.84
CA VAL A 62 10.42 -11.87 -0.59
C VAL A 62 11.89 -11.63 -0.93
N PRO A 63 12.52 -12.42 -1.81
CA PRO A 63 13.92 -12.25 -2.18
C PRO A 63 14.20 -10.85 -2.73
N PHE A 64 15.41 -10.31 -2.46
CA PHE A 64 15.88 -9.01 -2.96
C PHE A 64 15.01 -7.79 -2.61
N SER A 65 14.09 -7.94 -1.66
CA SER A 65 13.10 -6.92 -1.32
C SER A 65 13.51 -6.01 -0.14
N GLY A 66 14.68 -6.24 0.46
CA GLY A 66 15.13 -5.49 1.63
C GLY A 66 14.39 -5.86 2.93
N GLY A 67 13.85 -7.09 3.02
CA GLY A 67 13.24 -7.63 4.23
C GLY A 67 11.72 -7.68 4.23
N TYR A 68 11.06 -7.43 3.09
CA TYR A 68 9.61 -7.63 3.00
C TYR A 68 9.26 -9.11 3.11
N ARG A 69 8.06 -9.36 3.63
CA ARG A 69 7.38 -10.65 3.62
C ARG A 69 6.06 -10.51 2.88
N ALA A 70 5.53 -11.63 2.39
CA ALA A 70 4.22 -11.69 1.77
C ALA A 70 3.41 -12.87 2.34
N ILE A 71 2.14 -12.63 2.62
CA ILE A 71 1.19 -13.68 2.96
C ILE A 71 0.87 -14.43 1.67
N ILE A 72 1.26 -15.70 1.58
CA ILE A 72 0.97 -16.56 0.42
C ILE A 72 -0.03 -17.68 0.75
N THR A 73 -0.31 -17.90 2.03
CA THR A 73 -1.19 -18.99 2.49
C THR A 73 -2.61 -18.49 2.67
N ARG A 74 -3.47 -18.76 1.68
CA ARG A 74 -4.88 -18.37 1.70
C ARG A 74 -5.60 -18.79 2.98
N GLN A 75 -5.49 -20.06 3.37
CA GLN A 75 -6.24 -20.62 4.51
C GLN A 75 -5.92 -19.91 5.84
N LYS A 76 -4.67 -19.46 6.02
CA LYS A 76 -4.25 -18.77 7.24
C LYS A 76 -4.88 -17.38 7.34
N LEU A 77 -4.86 -16.62 6.25
CA LEU A 77 -5.49 -15.31 6.21
C LEU A 77 -7.01 -15.41 6.28
N GLU A 78 -7.60 -16.36 5.57
CA GLU A 78 -9.05 -16.60 5.60
C GLU A 78 -9.55 -16.91 7.02
N LYS A 79 -8.84 -17.76 7.76
CA LYS A 79 -9.15 -18.01 9.18
C LYS A 79 -9.12 -16.73 10.02
N VAL A 80 -8.10 -15.88 9.83
CA VAL A 80 -7.99 -14.60 10.53
C VAL A 80 -9.15 -13.66 10.18
N LEU A 81 -9.53 -13.57 8.90
CA LEU A 81 -10.65 -12.73 8.48
C LEU A 81 -12.00 -13.23 9.05
N LEU A 82 -12.22 -14.55 9.09
CA LEU A 82 -13.39 -15.16 9.72
C LEU A 82 -13.48 -14.88 11.23
N GLU A 83 -12.35 -14.92 11.94
CA GLU A 83 -12.27 -14.63 13.36
C GLU A 83 -12.51 -13.14 13.65
N LEU A 84 -11.95 -12.25 12.81
CA LEU A 84 -12.10 -10.81 12.96
C LEU A 84 -13.51 -10.31 12.64
N LYS A 85 -14.25 -10.98 11.75
CA LYS A 85 -15.60 -10.56 11.31
C LYS A 85 -15.67 -9.09 10.87
N PRO A 86 -14.89 -8.69 9.85
CA PRO A 86 -14.86 -7.30 9.40
C PRO A 86 -16.22 -6.84 8.86
N ASP A 87 -16.57 -5.59 9.14
CA ASP A 87 -17.63 -4.89 8.42
C ASP A 87 -17.15 -4.43 7.04
N VAL A 88 -15.84 -4.19 6.89
CA VAL A 88 -15.19 -3.83 5.62
C VAL A 88 -13.73 -4.27 5.63
N VAL A 89 -13.23 -4.71 4.47
CA VAL A 89 -11.82 -5.04 4.25
C VAL A 89 -11.17 -4.00 3.36
N GLU A 90 -10.07 -3.41 3.83
CA GLU A 90 -9.20 -2.55 3.01
C GLU A 90 -8.00 -3.36 2.54
N LEU A 91 -7.88 -3.56 1.23
CA LEU A 91 -6.82 -4.36 0.63
C LEU A 91 -5.71 -3.45 0.07
N SER A 92 -4.48 -3.67 0.52
CA SER A 92 -3.27 -2.97 0.04
C SER A 92 -2.25 -3.96 -0.54
N ASP A 93 -2.72 -4.89 -1.38
CA ASP A 93 -1.89 -5.83 -2.14
C ASP A 93 -2.64 -6.23 -3.42
N LYS A 94 -1.94 -6.18 -4.56
CA LYS A 94 -2.48 -6.56 -5.87
C LYS A 94 -1.88 -7.87 -6.38
N THR A 95 -1.27 -8.65 -5.49
CA THR A 95 -0.46 -9.82 -5.85
C THR A 95 -1.04 -11.09 -5.23
N THR A 96 -0.39 -11.62 -4.20
CA THR A 96 -0.72 -12.88 -3.53
C THR A 96 -2.06 -12.85 -2.81
N LEU A 97 -2.63 -11.65 -2.59
CA LEU A 97 -3.92 -11.44 -1.95
C LEU A 97 -5.05 -11.09 -2.94
N SER A 98 -4.82 -11.29 -4.23
CA SER A 98 -5.83 -11.03 -5.27
C SER A 98 -7.14 -11.80 -5.10
N TRP A 99 -7.15 -12.88 -4.32
CA TRP A 99 -8.35 -13.67 -3.99
C TRP A 99 -9.23 -13.04 -2.90
N VAL A 100 -8.71 -12.10 -2.10
CA VAL A 100 -9.41 -11.50 -0.95
C VAL A 100 -10.73 -10.81 -1.35
N PRO A 101 -10.80 -10.02 -2.44
CA PRO A 101 -12.06 -9.38 -2.84
C PRO A 101 -13.16 -10.40 -3.17
N GLN A 102 -12.80 -11.52 -3.83
CA GLN A 102 -13.73 -12.60 -4.11
C GLN A 102 -14.24 -13.25 -2.83
N TRP A 103 -13.35 -13.51 -1.86
CA TRP A 103 -13.74 -14.04 -0.56
C TRP A 103 -14.68 -13.07 0.18
N CYS A 104 -14.39 -11.77 0.18
CA CYS A 104 -15.23 -10.76 0.80
C CYS A 104 -16.63 -10.75 0.17
N ARG A 105 -16.72 -10.77 -1.17
CA ARG A 105 -17.99 -10.87 -1.90
C ARG A 105 -18.81 -12.10 -1.52
N LEU A 106 -18.17 -13.26 -1.36
CA LEU A 106 -18.84 -14.51 -0.96
C LEU A 106 -19.34 -14.50 0.49
N ASN A 107 -18.85 -13.57 1.32
CA ASN A 107 -19.26 -13.40 2.71
C ASN A 107 -20.06 -12.11 2.93
N ASP A 108 -20.53 -11.47 1.86
CA ASP A 108 -21.27 -10.20 1.91
C ASP A 108 -20.53 -9.05 2.63
N ILE A 109 -19.19 -9.05 2.54
CA ILE A 109 -18.32 -8.03 3.12
C ILE A 109 -17.82 -7.11 1.99
N PRO A 110 -17.97 -5.78 2.07
CA PRO A 110 -17.39 -4.87 1.11
C PRO A 110 -15.85 -4.89 1.17
N CYS A 111 -15.22 -4.86 -0.01
CA CYS A 111 -13.76 -4.81 -0.13
C CYS A 111 -13.33 -3.56 -0.91
N VAL A 112 -12.46 -2.75 -0.29
CA VAL A 112 -11.90 -1.53 -0.88
C VAL A 112 -10.43 -1.76 -1.20
N LEU A 113 -10.05 -1.64 -2.47
CA LEU A 113 -8.66 -1.71 -2.88
C LEU A 113 -8.00 -0.34 -2.79
N PHE A 114 -6.88 -0.24 -2.06
CA PHE A 114 -6.03 0.94 -2.05
C PHE A 114 -4.88 0.78 -3.05
N SER A 115 -4.99 1.46 -4.18
CA SER A 115 -4.01 1.43 -5.28
C SER A 115 -3.11 2.66 -5.21
N HIS A 116 -2.05 2.57 -4.40
CA HIS A 116 -1.05 3.64 -4.23
C HIS A 116 0.05 3.67 -5.30
N GLU A 117 0.21 2.58 -6.05
CA GLU A 117 1.13 2.43 -7.20
C GLU A 117 0.41 1.63 -8.29
N ARG A 118 0.79 1.78 -9.56
CA ARG A 118 0.23 0.94 -10.64
C ARG A 118 0.76 -0.47 -10.56
N ALA A 119 -0.06 -1.48 -10.83
CA ALA A 119 0.40 -2.87 -10.84
C ALA A 119 1.44 -3.10 -11.93
N SER A 120 1.30 -2.43 -13.09
CA SER A 120 2.29 -2.45 -14.18
C SER A 120 3.68 -2.01 -13.72
N ASP A 121 3.73 -0.96 -12.89
CA ASP A 121 4.98 -0.37 -12.41
C ASP A 121 5.60 -1.28 -11.33
N VAL A 122 4.77 -1.88 -10.48
CA VAL A 122 5.20 -2.89 -9.49
C VAL A 122 5.73 -4.15 -10.16
N VAL A 123 5.08 -4.64 -11.23
CA VAL A 123 5.52 -5.83 -11.97
C VAL A 123 6.82 -5.54 -12.72
N ALA A 124 6.91 -4.41 -13.42
CA ALA A 124 8.12 -4.03 -14.16
C ALA A 124 9.32 -3.74 -13.26
N ASP A 125 9.11 -3.12 -12.08
CA ASP A 125 10.20 -2.77 -11.17
C ASP A 125 10.61 -3.93 -10.23
N ARG A 126 9.69 -4.85 -9.88
CA ARG A 126 9.94 -5.88 -8.85
C ARG A 126 10.11 -7.29 -9.40
N PHE A 127 9.65 -7.58 -10.61
CA PHE A 127 9.76 -8.90 -11.22
C PHE A 127 10.57 -8.81 -12.52
N ALA A 128 11.54 -9.70 -12.65
CA ALA A 128 12.37 -9.75 -13.84
C ALA A 128 11.49 -9.98 -15.07
N THR A 129 11.59 -9.08 -16.05
CA THR A 129 10.85 -9.12 -17.32
C THR A 129 11.04 -10.41 -18.12
N TRP A 130 12.02 -11.24 -17.76
CA TRP A 130 12.28 -12.56 -18.37
C TRP A 130 11.39 -13.70 -17.84
N LEU A 131 10.64 -13.49 -16.73
CA LEU A 131 9.77 -14.54 -16.18
C LEU A 131 8.40 -14.50 -16.88
N PRO A 132 7.85 -15.64 -17.35
CA PRO A 132 6.54 -15.71 -18.01
C PRO A 132 5.39 -15.64 -16.99
N VAL A 133 5.36 -14.58 -16.20
CA VAL A 133 4.40 -14.39 -15.08
C VAL A 133 3.24 -13.47 -15.44
N SER A 134 3.23 -12.88 -16.64
CA SER A 134 2.21 -11.93 -17.09
C SER A 134 0.78 -12.47 -16.95
N GLY A 135 0.52 -13.69 -17.43
CA GLY A 135 -0.82 -14.28 -17.35
C GLY A 135 -1.33 -14.52 -15.92
N ILE A 136 -0.42 -14.67 -14.94
CA ILE A 136 -0.81 -14.78 -13.52
C ILE A 136 -1.21 -13.40 -12.99
N PHE A 137 -0.42 -12.36 -13.31
CA PHE A 137 -0.72 -10.99 -12.90
C PHE A 137 -2.02 -10.48 -13.54
N ASP A 138 -2.25 -10.78 -14.82
CA ASP A 138 -3.50 -10.44 -15.50
C ASP A 138 -4.70 -11.10 -14.82
N ARG A 139 -4.57 -12.39 -14.46
CA ARG A 139 -5.61 -13.11 -13.71
C ARG A 139 -5.83 -12.53 -12.32
N TRP A 140 -4.79 -12.12 -11.63
CA TRP A 140 -4.89 -11.46 -10.33
C TRP A 140 -5.58 -10.10 -10.43
N ALA A 141 -5.20 -9.28 -11.40
CA ALA A 141 -5.83 -8.00 -11.66
C ALA A 141 -7.31 -8.18 -11.99
N GLN A 142 -7.64 -9.07 -12.93
CA GLN A 142 -9.03 -9.38 -13.30
C GLN A 142 -9.85 -9.84 -12.09
N ASN A 143 -9.30 -10.74 -11.25
CA ASN A 143 -10.04 -11.23 -10.09
C ASN A 143 -10.30 -10.12 -9.05
N ILE A 144 -9.37 -9.18 -8.89
CA ILE A 144 -9.57 -8.02 -8.03
C ILE A 144 -10.69 -7.16 -8.63
N GLU A 145 -10.57 -6.76 -9.89
CA GLU A 145 -11.52 -5.90 -10.59
C GLU A 145 -12.95 -6.46 -10.58
N ASP A 146 -13.11 -7.76 -10.81
CA ASP A 146 -14.42 -8.41 -10.84
C ASP A 146 -15.13 -8.40 -9.47
N ASN A 147 -14.40 -8.24 -8.37
CA ASN A 147 -14.90 -8.51 -7.03
C ASN A 147 -14.74 -7.36 -6.02
N VAL A 148 -13.95 -6.33 -6.30
CA VAL A 148 -13.85 -5.16 -5.43
C VAL A 148 -15.13 -4.33 -5.45
N SER A 149 -15.49 -3.81 -4.28
CA SER A 149 -16.60 -2.87 -4.12
C SER A 149 -16.20 -1.46 -4.55
N ALA A 150 -14.95 -1.06 -4.26
CA ALA A 150 -14.39 0.23 -4.67
C ALA A 150 -12.86 0.17 -4.81
N VAL A 151 -12.31 1.10 -5.57
CA VAL A 151 -10.87 1.32 -5.70
C VAL A 151 -10.53 2.75 -5.32
N VAL A 152 -9.64 2.92 -4.36
CA VAL A 152 -9.11 4.23 -3.95
C VAL A 152 -7.75 4.45 -4.60
N CYS A 153 -7.62 5.53 -5.35
CA CYS A 153 -6.38 5.92 -6.03
C CYS A 153 -5.85 7.25 -5.50
N ALA A 154 -4.55 7.32 -5.26
CA ALA A 154 -3.88 8.54 -4.79
C ALA A 154 -3.83 9.67 -5.83
N SER A 155 -4.00 9.35 -7.12
CA SER A 155 -3.87 10.31 -8.21
C SER A 155 -4.69 9.92 -9.43
N LYS A 156 -4.92 10.89 -10.33
CA LYS A 156 -5.48 10.63 -11.66
C LYS A 156 -4.63 9.65 -12.45
N TYR A 157 -3.29 9.71 -12.33
CA TYR A 157 -2.38 8.79 -13.00
C TYR A 157 -2.61 7.34 -12.57
N ALA A 158 -2.72 7.07 -11.27
CA ALA A 158 -3.03 5.73 -10.76
C ALA A 158 -4.43 5.27 -11.20
N ALA A 159 -5.43 6.16 -11.15
CA ALA A 159 -6.80 5.85 -11.55
C ALA A 159 -6.96 5.45 -13.03
N GLN A 160 -6.02 5.83 -13.90
CA GLN A 160 -6.04 5.42 -15.30
C GLN A 160 -5.95 3.90 -15.52
N GLU A 161 -5.41 3.15 -14.54
CA GLU A 161 -5.35 1.68 -14.55
C GLU A 161 -6.76 1.06 -14.56
N TYR A 162 -7.75 1.76 -13.98
CA TYR A 162 -9.11 1.26 -13.76
C TYR A 162 -10.16 2.03 -14.57
N ARG A 163 -9.77 2.58 -15.73
CA ARG A 163 -10.69 3.40 -16.56
C ARG A 163 -11.96 2.66 -16.96
N HIS A 164 -11.86 1.35 -17.20
CA HIS A 164 -12.98 0.48 -17.59
C HIS A 164 -14.00 0.25 -16.46
N MET A 165 -13.65 0.59 -15.22
CA MET A 165 -14.53 0.49 -14.04
C MET A 165 -14.55 1.79 -13.22
N SER A 166 -14.51 2.93 -13.92
CA SER A 166 -14.40 4.26 -13.33
C SER A 166 -15.49 4.60 -12.28
N GLU A 167 -16.66 3.96 -12.35
CA GLU A 167 -17.76 4.13 -11.41
C GLU A 167 -17.42 3.63 -10.00
N ARG A 168 -16.51 2.66 -9.88
CA ARG A 168 -16.01 2.12 -8.60
C ARG A 168 -14.75 2.83 -8.11
N VAL A 169 -14.17 3.71 -8.92
CA VAL A 169 -12.92 4.40 -8.59
C VAL A 169 -13.21 5.69 -7.82
N ARG A 170 -12.43 5.95 -6.78
CA ARG A 170 -12.41 7.20 -6.01
C ARG A 170 -10.99 7.73 -5.97
N ILE A 171 -10.82 8.97 -6.41
CA ILE A 171 -9.52 9.64 -6.37
C ILE A 171 -9.43 10.42 -5.06
N ILE A 172 -8.58 9.96 -4.16
CA ILE A 172 -8.34 10.59 -2.85
C ILE A 172 -6.85 10.89 -2.76
N HIS A 173 -6.50 12.18 -2.86
CA HIS A 173 -5.11 12.61 -2.82
C HIS A 173 -4.48 12.38 -1.46
N LEU A 174 -3.19 12.03 -1.46
CA LEU A 174 -2.41 11.95 -0.23
C LEU A 174 -2.25 13.35 0.37
N GLY A 175 -2.48 13.45 1.67
CA GLY A 175 -2.23 14.67 2.44
C GLY A 175 -0.79 14.78 2.93
N VAL A 176 -0.42 15.97 3.38
CA VAL A 176 0.85 16.26 4.07
C VAL A 176 0.51 16.80 5.45
N ASP A 177 1.21 16.32 6.49
CA ASP A 177 1.04 16.85 7.84
C ASP A 177 1.71 18.22 7.96
N HIS A 178 0.89 19.28 8.01
CA HIS A 178 1.35 20.67 8.11
C HIS A 178 1.94 21.03 9.48
N LYS A 179 1.80 20.17 10.51
CA LYS A 179 2.52 20.36 11.78
C LYS A 179 3.99 19.95 11.64
N THR A 180 4.24 18.86 10.91
CA THR A 180 5.60 18.36 10.63
C THR A 180 6.26 19.14 9.49
N PHE A 181 5.56 19.32 8.38
CA PHE A 181 6.03 20.04 7.20
C PHE A 181 5.48 21.45 7.20
N THR A 182 6.17 22.33 7.94
CA THR A 182 5.87 23.75 8.00
C THR A 182 6.98 24.57 7.33
N SER A 183 6.63 25.75 6.82
CA SER A 183 7.61 26.70 6.34
C SER A 183 8.42 27.22 7.54
N SER A 184 9.71 26.92 7.59
CA SER A 184 10.59 27.54 8.58
C SER A 184 11.25 28.78 7.97
N ALA A 185 10.96 29.95 8.53
CA ALA A 185 11.67 31.19 8.21
C ALA A 185 13.18 31.12 8.58
N ALA A 186 13.60 30.04 9.24
CA ALA A 186 14.96 29.79 9.69
C ALA A 186 15.92 29.39 8.55
N ILE A 187 15.42 28.95 7.39
CA ILE A 187 16.24 28.86 6.17
C ILE A 187 16.34 30.26 5.57
N LYS A 188 17.02 31.16 6.28
CA LYS A 188 17.51 32.40 5.67
C LYS A 188 18.49 31.97 4.59
N LYS A 189 18.18 32.27 3.32
CA LYS A 189 19.16 32.20 2.22
C LYS A 189 20.40 32.97 2.67
N GLN A 190 21.45 32.26 3.07
CA GLN A 190 22.75 32.86 3.33
C GLN A 190 23.48 33.18 2.02
N ASP A 191 23.03 32.57 0.92
CA ASP A 191 23.63 32.67 -0.39
C ASP A 191 22.57 33.07 -1.44
N THR A 192 22.99 33.86 -2.43
CA THR A 192 22.15 34.24 -3.58
C THR A 192 22.06 33.13 -4.63
N SER A 193 22.96 32.15 -4.54
CA SER A 193 23.04 31.01 -5.46
C SER A 193 21.84 30.05 -5.30
N PRO A 194 21.32 29.47 -6.39
CA PRO A 194 20.26 28.47 -6.33
C PRO A 194 20.76 27.17 -5.65
N VAL A 195 19.94 26.59 -4.78
CA VAL A 195 20.22 25.32 -4.10
C VAL A 195 19.28 24.25 -4.65
N VAL A 196 19.85 23.11 -5.08
CA VAL A 196 19.10 21.93 -5.50
C VAL A 196 19.14 20.90 -4.38
N LEU A 197 17.97 20.45 -3.92
CA LEU A 197 17.82 19.42 -2.89
C LEU A 197 17.10 18.19 -3.46
N TYR A 198 17.69 17.02 -3.27
CA TYR A 198 17.04 15.73 -3.48
C TYR A 198 16.70 15.09 -2.13
N ALA A 199 15.41 14.87 -1.88
CA ALA A 199 14.93 14.19 -0.68
C ALA A 199 14.09 12.96 -1.09
N GLY A 200 14.74 11.79 -1.12
CA GLY A 200 14.10 10.54 -1.53
C GLY A 200 15.01 9.33 -1.36
N ARG A 201 14.46 8.12 -1.55
CA ARG A 201 15.26 6.89 -1.56
C ARG A 201 16.22 6.88 -2.76
N LEU A 202 17.42 6.32 -2.58
CA LEU A 202 18.37 6.10 -3.66
C LEU A 202 18.12 4.74 -4.32
N SER A 203 16.98 4.63 -4.99
CA SER A 203 16.50 3.38 -5.57
C SER A 203 16.20 3.54 -7.06
N ILE A 204 16.17 2.42 -7.79
CA ILE A 204 16.07 2.40 -9.26
C ILE A 204 14.81 3.13 -9.72
N GLU A 205 13.68 2.91 -9.05
CA GLU A 205 12.39 3.52 -9.39
C GLU A 205 12.40 5.04 -9.19
N LYS A 206 13.25 5.55 -8.29
CA LYS A 206 13.38 6.99 -8.02
C LYS A 206 14.39 7.69 -8.93
N ARG A 207 15.15 6.93 -9.71
CA ARG A 207 16.12 7.41 -10.71
C ARG A 207 16.99 8.59 -10.20
N PRO A 208 17.64 8.50 -9.02
CA PRO A 208 18.41 9.60 -8.44
C PRO A 208 19.56 10.07 -9.35
N TYR A 209 20.06 9.18 -10.23
CA TYR A 209 21.08 9.51 -11.23
C TYR A 209 20.64 10.62 -12.19
N VAL A 210 19.33 10.79 -12.44
CA VAL A 210 18.81 11.88 -13.28
C VAL A 210 19.04 13.22 -12.60
N ALA A 211 18.82 13.31 -11.28
CA ALA A 211 19.10 14.52 -10.53
C ALA A 211 20.60 14.85 -10.53
N ILE A 212 21.46 13.83 -10.39
CA ILE A 212 22.92 13.99 -10.46
C ILE A 212 23.36 14.45 -11.85
N ALA A 213 22.80 13.85 -12.92
CA ALA A 213 23.11 14.23 -14.29
C ALA A 213 22.67 15.68 -14.57
N ALA A 214 21.48 16.07 -14.12
CA ALA A 214 20.99 17.44 -14.27
C ALA A 214 21.91 18.47 -13.58
N ILE A 215 22.47 18.14 -12.41
CA ILE A 215 23.43 19.02 -11.71
C ILE A 215 24.72 19.23 -12.51
N ARG A 216 25.13 18.29 -13.38
CA ARG A 216 26.33 18.46 -14.22
C ARG A 216 26.13 19.47 -15.35
N GLU A 217 24.89 19.79 -15.68
CA GLU A 217 24.51 20.73 -16.74
C GLU A 217 24.20 22.14 -16.19
N LEU A 218 24.27 22.33 -14.87
CA LEU A 218 24.05 23.61 -14.17
C LEU A 218 25.39 24.25 -13.78
#